data_AF-A0A2M8P781-F1
#
_entry.id   AF-A0A2M8P781-F1
#
_cell.length_a   1.000
_cell.length_b   1.000
_cell.length_c   1.000
_cell.angle_alpha   90.00
_cell.angle_beta   90.00
_cell.angle_gamma   90.00
#
_symmetry.space_group_name_H-M   'P 1'
#
loop_
_entity.id
_entity.type
_entity.pdbx_description
1 polymer ?
#
loop_
_entity_poly.entity_id
_entity_poly.type
_entity_poly.pdbx_seq_one_letter_code
_entity_poly.pdbx_strand_id
1 'polypeptide(L)'
;TIYDPFGRPLKVIEPGDDAINPTRRFFYTPYSSNGGNLICEKVQMDVKSGVGDGYLTTFTFIDGMSRKIQTRVEAEDDPDTGNPRQIVIDQLEYDSRAQVIKQFVPYFEAYSTTCQPLPSQYEDDYTAFQYDAVGRKTKT
;
A
#
# COMPACT_ATOMS: atom_id res chain seq x y z
N THR A 1 9.92 19.14 -8.57
CA THR A 1 8.66 18.38 -8.35
C THR A 1 7.55 19.01 -9.14
N ILE A 2 6.69 18.21 -9.76
CA ILE A 2 5.46 18.62 -10.45
C ILE A 2 4.27 18.20 -9.59
N TYR A 3 3.27 19.05 -9.47
CA TYR A 3 2.11 18.86 -8.58
C TYR A 3 0.79 18.83 -9.36
N ASP A 4 -0.23 18.23 -8.76
CA ASP A 4 -1.62 18.33 -9.21
C ASP A 4 -2.28 19.65 -8.72
N PRO A 5 -3.51 19.99 -9.16
CA PRO A 5 -4.20 21.21 -8.71
C PRO A 5 -4.47 21.29 -7.20
N PHE A 6 -4.42 20.16 -6.49
CA PHE A 6 -4.59 20.08 -5.04
C PHE A 6 -3.25 20.18 -4.29
N GLY A 7 -2.14 20.39 -4.99
CA GLY A 7 -0.81 20.53 -4.41
C GLY A 7 -0.16 19.20 -4.02
N ARG A 8 -0.69 18.06 -4.47
CA ARG A 8 -0.08 16.74 -4.24
C ARG A 8 0.96 16.45 -5.31
N PRO A 9 2.09 15.80 -4.98
CA PRO A 9 3.15 15.55 -5.96
C PRO A 9 2.68 14.53 -7.00
N LEU A 10 2.84 14.85 -8.30
CA LEU A 10 2.67 13.92 -9.41
C LEU A 10 4.01 13.33 -9.87
N LYS A 11 5.09 14.13 -9.83
CA LYS A 11 6.43 13.69 -10.22
C LYS A 11 7.49 14.35 -9.34
N VAL A 12 8.47 13.57 -8.87
CA VAL A 12 9.71 14.05 -8.25
C VAL A 12 10.85 13.72 -9.21
N ILE A 13 11.67 14.73 -9.51
CA ILE A 13 12.77 14.66 -10.47
C ILE A 13 14.01 15.06 -9.69
N GLU A 14 14.91 14.10 -9.46
CA GLU A 14 16.21 14.29 -8.81
C GLU A 14 17.30 14.56 -9.87
N PRO A 15 18.49 15.04 -9.48
CA PRO A 15 19.56 15.31 -10.42
C PRO A 15 19.90 14.09 -11.29
N GLY A 16 19.93 14.30 -12.62
CA GLY A 16 20.19 13.24 -13.61
C GLY A 16 18.94 12.66 -14.27
N ASP A 17 17.76 12.93 -13.73
CA ASP A 17 16.46 12.57 -14.32
C ASP A 17 15.77 13.77 -14.96
N ASP A 18 14.67 13.52 -15.68
CA ASP A 18 13.89 14.55 -16.37
C ASP A 18 12.37 14.34 -16.24
N ALA A 19 11.58 15.21 -16.88
CA ALA A 19 10.13 15.17 -16.78
C ALA A 19 9.48 13.98 -17.53
N ILE A 20 10.19 13.38 -18.49
CA ILE A 20 9.76 12.18 -19.23
C ILE A 20 10.03 10.95 -18.37
N ASN A 21 11.22 10.87 -17.78
CA ASN A 21 11.69 9.77 -16.94
C ASN A 21 12.01 10.25 -15.51
N PRO A 22 10.98 10.62 -14.72
CA PRO A 22 11.19 11.15 -13.37
C PRO A 22 11.68 10.07 -12.41
N THR A 23 12.39 10.47 -11.36
CA THR A 23 12.85 9.57 -10.30
C THR A 23 11.69 8.86 -9.61
N ARG A 24 10.61 9.61 -9.34
CA ARG A 24 9.38 9.08 -8.75
C ARG A 24 8.16 9.68 -9.44
N ARG A 25 7.12 8.88 -9.64
CA ARG A 25 5.81 9.36 -10.09
C ARG A 25 4.69 8.77 -9.26
N PHE A 26 3.62 9.54 -9.11
CA PHE A 26 2.51 9.22 -8.23
C PHE A 26 1.21 9.25 -9.03
N PHE A 27 0.35 8.28 -8.77
CA PHE A 27 -1.01 8.23 -9.30
C PHE A 27 -1.98 8.10 -8.13
N TYR A 28 -2.98 8.98 -8.12
CA TYR A 28 -4.01 9.02 -7.08
C TYR A 28 -5.32 8.55 -7.69
N THR A 29 -5.86 7.45 -7.19
CA THR A 29 -7.19 6.96 -7.58
C THR A 29 -8.13 7.16 -6.39
N PRO A 30 -9.22 7.93 -6.54
CA PRO A 30 -10.17 8.15 -5.46
C PRO A 30 -10.93 6.86 -5.11
N TYR A 31 -11.65 6.87 -3.98
CA TYR A 31 -12.52 5.76 -3.56
C TYR A 31 -13.45 5.33 -4.70
N SER A 32 -13.28 4.10 -5.15
CA SER A 32 -14.15 3.49 -6.16
C SER A 32 -14.44 2.04 -5.77
N SER A 33 -15.72 1.66 -5.77
CA SER A 33 -16.11 0.26 -5.62
C SER A 33 -15.76 -0.51 -6.89
N ASN A 34 -14.90 -1.52 -6.80
CA ASN A 34 -14.56 -2.40 -7.91
C ASN A 34 -15.02 -3.82 -7.60
N GLY A 35 -16.21 -4.21 -8.07
CA GLY A 35 -16.60 -5.63 -8.18
C GLY A 35 -16.55 -6.47 -6.90
N GLY A 36 -16.84 -5.89 -5.73
CA GLY A 36 -16.82 -6.61 -4.44
C GLY A 36 -15.54 -6.42 -3.60
N ASN A 37 -14.55 -5.68 -4.11
CA ASN A 37 -13.35 -5.30 -3.35
C ASN A 37 -13.63 -4.20 -2.32
N LEU A 38 -12.73 -4.05 -1.35
CA LEU A 38 -12.81 -2.98 -0.35
C LEU A 38 -12.76 -1.60 -1.03
N ILE A 39 -13.57 -0.67 -0.52
CA ILE A 39 -13.62 0.71 -1.01
C ILE A 39 -12.50 1.49 -0.34
N CYS A 40 -11.44 1.76 -1.11
CA CYS A 40 -10.23 2.41 -0.61
C CYS A 40 -9.75 3.46 -1.62
N GLU A 41 -9.14 4.53 -1.13
CA GLU A 41 -8.29 5.39 -1.95
C GLU A 41 -6.98 4.65 -2.22
N LYS A 42 -6.47 4.78 -3.43
CA LYS A 42 -5.21 4.17 -3.84
C LYS A 42 -4.21 5.24 -4.23
N VAL A 43 -3.04 5.15 -3.63
CA VAL A 43 -1.85 5.89 -4.06
C VAL A 43 -0.88 4.88 -4.66
N GLN A 44 -0.66 4.96 -5.96
CA GLN A 44 0.42 4.24 -6.63
C GLN A 44 1.64 5.13 -6.67
N MET A 45 2.79 4.60 -6.27
CA MET A 45 4.09 5.23 -6.42
C MET A 45 4.99 4.33 -7.24
N ASP A 46 5.55 4.89 -8.31
CA ASP A 46 6.56 4.21 -9.11
C ASP A 46 7.91 4.89 -8.83
N VAL A 47 8.93 4.10 -8.52
CA VAL A 47 10.31 4.56 -8.29
C VAL A 47 11.20 4.00 -9.38
N LYS A 48 11.99 4.84 -10.05
CA LYS A 48 12.87 4.41 -11.13
C LYS A 48 13.86 3.34 -10.64
N SER A 49 13.97 2.22 -11.35
CA SER A 49 14.69 1.02 -10.87
C SER A 49 16.21 1.06 -11.11
N GLY A 50 16.76 2.19 -11.58
CA GLY A 50 18.19 2.35 -11.89
C GLY A 50 18.70 1.54 -13.08
N VAL A 51 17.90 0.59 -13.60
CA VAL A 51 18.20 -0.25 -14.76
C VAL A 51 17.21 0.09 -15.88
N GLY A 52 17.72 0.68 -16.96
CA GLY A 52 16.91 1.10 -18.11
C GLY A 52 15.79 2.08 -17.72
N ASP A 53 14.65 1.97 -18.40
CA ASP A 53 13.44 2.78 -18.17
C ASP A 53 12.45 2.10 -17.20
N GLY A 54 12.93 1.14 -16.39
CA GLY A 54 12.11 0.38 -15.45
C GLY A 54 11.72 1.17 -14.20
N TYR A 55 10.62 0.77 -13.57
CA TYR A 55 10.15 1.30 -12.29
C TYR A 55 9.74 0.16 -11.36
N LEU A 56 9.93 0.37 -10.06
CA LEU A 56 9.38 -0.43 -8.98
C LEU A 56 8.10 0.22 -8.49
N THR A 57 7.01 -0.55 -8.52
CA THR A 57 5.66 -0.07 -8.16
C THR A 57 5.31 -0.42 -6.72
N THR A 58 4.74 0.54 -6.02
CA THR A 58 4.13 0.38 -4.69
C THR A 58 2.70 0.90 -4.72
N PHE A 59 1.76 0.11 -4.19
CA PHE A 59 0.38 0.54 -3.97
C PHE A 59 0.14 0.72 -2.49
N THR A 60 -0.30 1.91 -2.08
CA THR A 60 -0.79 2.17 -0.73
C THR A 60 -2.29 2.37 -0.78
N PHE A 61 -3.02 1.64 0.06
CA PHE A 61 -4.47 1.75 0.19
C PHE A 61 -4.83 2.45 1.49
N ILE A 62 -5.80 3.35 1.39
CA ILE A 62 -6.23 4.24 2.47
C ILE A 62 -7.75 4.12 2.60
N ASP A 63 -8.24 4.06 3.83
CA ASP A 63 -9.68 4.04 4.12
C ASP A 63 -10.30 5.44 4.16
N GLY A 64 -11.64 5.51 4.19
CA GLY A 64 -12.39 6.78 4.18
C GLY A 64 -12.11 7.73 5.36
N MET A 65 -11.32 7.31 6.36
CA MET A 65 -10.87 8.13 7.48
C MET A 65 -9.40 8.59 7.31
N SER A 66 -8.84 8.47 6.10
CA SER A 66 -7.44 8.80 5.79
C SER A 66 -6.41 7.94 6.54
N ARG A 67 -6.75 6.69 6.86
CA ARG A 67 -5.84 5.74 7.53
C ARG A 67 -5.33 4.72 6.53
N LYS A 68 -4.03 4.39 6.59
CA LYS A 68 -3.41 3.37 5.74
C LYS A 68 -3.89 1.98 6.18
N ILE A 69 -4.39 1.17 5.27
CA ILE A 69 -4.93 -0.16 5.59
C ILE A 69 -4.09 -1.31 5.02
N GLN A 70 -3.39 -1.07 3.92
CA GLN A 70 -2.61 -2.07 3.21
C GLN A 70 -1.56 -1.38 2.34
N THR A 71 -0.39 -1.98 2.22
CA THR A 71 0.61 -1.62 1.21
C THR A 71 1.02 -2.87 0.43
N ARG A 72 1.07 -2.77 -0.89
CA ARG A 72 1.50 -3.86 -1.78
C ARG A 72 2.73 -3.40 -2.55
N VAL A 73 3.78 -4.21 -2.52
CA VAL A 73 5.02 -3.97 -3.26
C VAL A 73 5.28 -5.10 -4.24
N GLU A 74 6.01 -4.80 -5.31
CA GLU A 74 6.46 -5.81 -6.26
C GLU A 74 7.30 -6.90 -5.58
N ALA A 75 7.19 -8.11 -6.13
CA ALA A 75 8.00 -9.27 -5.75
C ALA A 75 8.43 -9.99 -7.03
N GLU A 76 9.40 -10.91 -6.93
CA GLU A 76 9.61 -11.86 -8.01
C GLU A 76 8.35 -12.71 -8.25
N ASP A 77 8.21 -13.17 -9.50
CA ASP A 77 7.16 -14.12 -9.88
C ASP A 77 7.20 -15.35 -8.96
N ASP A 78 6.02 -15.91 -8.73
CA ASP A 78 5.88 -17.09 -7.90
C ASP A 78 6.76 -18.24 -8.42
N PRO A 79 7.67 -18.80 -7.60
CA PRO A 79 8.66 -19.75 -8.09
C PRO A 79 8.05 -21.10 -8.51
N ASP A 80 6.86 -21.43 -8.02
CA ASP A 80 6.19 -22.70 -8.32
C ASP A 80 5.29 -22.58 -9.55
N THR A 81 4.64 -21.43 -9.75
CA THR A 81 3.66 -21.22 -10.83
C THR A 81 4.13 -20.31 -11.96
N GLY A 82 5.17 -19.50 -11.74
CA GLY A 82 5.67 -18.49 -12.67
C GLY A 82 4.74 -17.28 -12.84
N ASN A 83 3.71 -17.13 -12.00
CA ASN A 83 2.76 -16.03 -12.09
C ASN A 83 3.21 -14.80 -11.28
N PRO A 84 2.88 -13.57 -11.71
CA PRO A 84 3.19 -12.38 -10.95
C PRO A 84 2.52 -12.35 -9.57
N ARG A 85 3.31 -12.02 -8.55
CA ARG A 85 2.86 -11.84 -7.17
C ARG A 85 3.38 -10.54 -6.56
N GLN A 86 2.86 -10.21 -5.39
CA GLN A 86 3.24 -9.05 -4.61
C GLN A 86 3.45 -9.45 -3.16
N ILE A 87 4.26 -8.67 -2.45
CA ILE A 87 4.31 -8.74 -0.98
C ILE A 87 3.30 -7.74 -0.45
N VAL A 88 2.38 -8.22 0.39
CA VAL A 88 1.48 -7.39 1.18
C VAL A 88 2.15 -7.11 2.52
N ILE A 89 2.36 -5.83 2.81
CA ILE A 89 2.90 -5.32 4.07
C ILE A 89 1.93 -4.28 4.64
N ASP A 90 2.09 -3.97 5.93
CA ASP A 90 1.27 -2.98 6.62
C ASP A 90 -0.24 -3.20 6.43
N GLN A 91 -0.66 -4.46 6.45
CA GLN A 91 -2.06 -4.82 6.58
C GLN A 91 -2.46 -4.54 8.04
N LEU A 92 -3.37 -3.60 8.24
CA LEU A 92 -3.71 -3.04 9.56
C LEU A 92 -5.22 -3.09 9.82
N GLU A 93 -5.59 -3.43 11.05
CA GLU A 93 -6.94 -3.21 11.58
C GLU A 93 -6.92 -2.11 12.64
N TYR A 94 -7.96 -1.28 12.64
CA TYR A 94 -8.11 -0.15 13.54
C TYR A 94 -9.33 -0.30 14.45
N ASP A 95 -9.23 0.19 15.69
CA ASP A 95 -10.41 0.39 16.53
C ASP A 95 -11.21 1.64 16.12
N SER A 96 -12.32 1.87 16.82
CA SER A 96 -13.18 3.05 16.63
C SER A 96 -12.51 4.38 16.98
N ARG A 97 -11.37 4.36 17.68
CA ARG A 97 -10.56 5.53 18.04
C ARG A 97 -9.36 5.71 17.10
N ALA A 98 -9.34 5.00 15.97
CA ALA A 98 -8.26 5.01 14.98
C ALA A 98 -6.90 4.54 15.50
N GLN A 99 -6.89 3.67 16.52
CA GLN A 99 -5.68 3.02 17.01
C GLN A 99 -5.52 1.67 16.32
N VAL A 100 -4.30 1.33 15.90
CA VAL A 100 -4.01 0.02 15.29
C VAL A 100 -4.19 -1.07 16.35
N ILE A 101 -5.12 -1.99 16.14
CA ILE A 101 -5.39 -3.13 17.04
C ILE A 101 -4.81 -4.44 16.53
N LYS A 102 -4.58 -4.58 15.22
CA LYS A 102 -3.82 -5.69 14.64
C LYS A 102 -2.90 -5.19 13.54
N GLN A 103 -1.71 -5.78 13.51
CA GLN A 103 -0.78 -5.67 12.41
C GLN A 103 -0.42 -7.09 11.96
N PHE A 104 -0.77 -7.42 10.72
CA PHE A 104 -0.54 -8.76 10.18
C PHE A 104 0.89 -8.94 9.72
N VAL A 105 1.36 -10.19 9.77
CA VAL A 105 2.68 -10.57 9.24
C VAL A 105 2.69 -10.37 7.72
N PRO A 106 3.80 -9.87 7.13
CA PRO A 106 3.91 -9.77 5.68
C PRO A 106 3.69 -11.12 4.97
N TYR A 107 2.97 -11.10 3.85
CA TYR A 107 2.66 -12.31 3.08
C TYR A 107 2.69 -12.06 1.57
N PHE A 108 2.77 -13.15 0.80
CA PHE A 108 2.65 -13.10 -0.66
C PHE A 108 1.20 -13.28 -1.10
N GLU A 109 0.82 -12.55 -2.15
CA GLU A 109 -0.47 -12.67 -2.81
C GLU A 109 -0.34 -12.42 -4.31
N ALA A 110 -1.27 -12.94 -5.11
CA ALA A 110 -1.35 -12.62 -6.54
C ALA A 110 -1.34 -11.10 -6.78
N TYR A 111 -0.72 -10.69 -7.89
CA TYR A 111 -0.62 -9.29 -8.25
C TYR A 111 -2.02 -8.66 -8.41
N SER A 112 -2.25 -7.55 -7.72
CA SER A 112 -3.49 -6.77 -7.82
C SER A 112 -3.21 -5.28 -7.68
N THR A 113 -4.02 -4.48 -8.38
CA THR A 113 -3.98 -3.00 -8.31
C THR A 113 -5.12 -2.43 -7.48
N THR A 114 -5.81 -3.29 -6.73
CA THR A 114 -7.01 -2.95 -5.96
C THR A 114 -6.85 -3.37 -4.50
N CYS A 115 -7.66 -2.76 -3.64
CA CYS A 115 -7.66 -3.01 -2.20
C CYS A 115 -8.33 -4.36 -1.92
N GLN A 116 -7.55 -5.34 -1.49
CA GLN A 116 -8.04 -6.70 -1.24
C GLN A 116 -8.34 -6.89 0.26
N PRO A 117 -9.40 -7.65 0.61
CA PRO A 117 -9.59 -8.10 1.98
C PRO A 117 -8.44 -9.00 2.41
N LEU A 118 -8.26 -9.16 3.73
CA LEU A 118 -7.31 -10.12 4.26
C LEU A 118 -7.71 -11.55 3.81
N PRO A 119 -6.80 -12.32 3.19
CA PRO A 119 -7.07 -13.72 2.87
C PRO A 119 -7.23 -14.56 4.14
N SER A 120 -8.18 -15.50 4.14
CA SER A 120 -8.52 -16.29 5.34
C SER A 120 -7.36 -17.09 5.92
N GLN A 121 -6.41 -17.52 5.07
CA GLN A 121 -5.21 -18.24 5.50
C GLN A 121 -4.25 -17.43 6.38
N TYR A 122 -4.38 -16.10 6.41
CA TYR A 122 -3.55 -15.19 7.19
C TYR A 122 -4.32 -14.52 8.34
N GLU A 123 -5.59 -14.92 8.59
CA GLU A 123 -6.45 -14.30 9.61
C GLU A 123 -5.89 -14.39 11.03
N ASP A 124 -5.08 -15.41 11.32
CA ASP A 124 -4.50 -15.65 12.64
C ASP A 124 -3.03 -15.17 12.75
N ASP A 125 -2.42 -14.72 11.66
CA ASP A 125 -1.00 -14.32 11.60
C ASP A 125 -0.82 -12.82 11.86
N TYR A 126 -0.99 -12.41 13.12
CA TYR A 126 -0.86 -11.00 13.51
C TYR A 126 -0.25 -10.77 14.88
N THR A 127 0.27 -9.55 15.06
CA THR A 127 0.52 -8.96 16.39
C THR A 127 -0.67 -8.09 16.78
N ALA A 128 -1.18 -8.27 18.00
CA ALA A 128 -2.33 -7.51 18.50
C ALA A 128 -1.91 -6.43 19.50
N PHE A 129 -2.60 -5.30 19.48
CA PHE A 129 -2.33 -4.21 20.41
C PHE A 129 -3.56 -3.90 21.26
N GLN A 130 -3.33 -3.65 22.55
CA GLN A 130 -4.36 -3.18 23.47
C GLN A 130 -4.01 -1.81 24.00
N TYR A 131 -5.04 -0.98 24.20
CA TYR A 131 -4.90 0.39 24.69
C TYR A 131 -5.83 0.64 25.85
N ASP A 132 -5.41 1.50 26.78
CA ASP A 132 -6.29 1.98 27.84
C ASP A 132 -7.27 3.08 27.36
N ALA A 133 -8.08 3.59 28.28
CA ALA A 133 -9.08 4.62 27.98
C ALA A 133 -8.47 5.94 27.47
N VAL A 134 -7.22 6.25 27.87
CA VAL A 134 -6.51 7.46 27.45
C VAL A 134 -5.58 7.21 26.25
N GLY A 135 -5.62 6.02 25.66
CA GLY A 135 -4.95 5.68 24.41
C GLY A 135 -3.51 5.17 24.55
N ARG A 136 -3.04 4.87 25.78
CA ARG A 136 -1.71 4.29 25.99
C ARG A 136 -1.72 2.80 25.69
N LYS A 137 -0.69 2.32 24.98
CA LYS A 137 -0.52 0.88 24.68
C LYS A 137 -0.23 0.12 25.98
N THR A 138 -1.04 -0.89 26.28
CA THR A 138 -0.92 -1.72 27.49
C THR A 138 -0.42 -3.13 27.19
N LYS A 139 -0.58 -3.63 25.95
CA LYS A 139 -0.06 -4.93 25.49
C LYS A 139 0.36 -4.91 24.02
N THR A 140 1.22 -5.87 23.67
CA THR A 140 1.62 -6.29 22.32
C THR A 140 1.56 -7.80 22.27
#